data_AF-A0A534XVT7-F1
#
_entry.id   AF-A0A534XVT7-F1
#
_cell.length_a   1.000
_cell.length_b   1.000
_cell.length_c   1.000
_cell.angle_alpha   90.00
_cell.angle_beta   90.00
_cell.angle_gamma   90.00
#
_symmetry.space_group_name_H-M   'P 1'
#
loop_
_entity.id
_entity.type
_entity.pdbx_description
1 polymer ?
#
loop_
_entity_poly.entity_id
_entity_poly.type
_entity_poly.pdbx_seq_one_letter_code
_entity_poly.pdbx_strand_id
1 'polypeptide(L)'
;MICECVLAELGPSFARPAELDEFLSDLQLEFVPSNRESALLAGAMFRTYLARRPRRAGARVVADFLIGAHAQCLADRLLARDRGYYRDYFKGLSLLVP
;
A
#
# COMPACT_ATOMS: atom_id res chain seq x y z
N MET A 1 3.60 -8.24 -7.03
CA MET A 1 4.54 -7.75 -6.01
C MET A 1 3.79 -7.17 -4.82
N ILE A 2 4.37 -7.24 -3.62
CA ILE A 2 3.85 -6.66 -2.37
C ILE A 2 4.96 -5.93 -1.61
N CYS A 3 4.61 -4.88 -0.85
CA CYS A 3 5.53 -4.14 0.00
C CYS A 3 5.51 -4.61 1.45
N GLU A 4 6.37 -4.02 2.28
CA GLU A 4 6.53 -4.35 3.70
C GLU A 4 5.25 -4.13 4.51
N CYS A 5 4.44 -3.11 4.17
CA CYS A 5 3.17 -2.89 4.84
C CYS A 5 2.18 -4.02 4.56
N VAL A 6 2.04 -4.43 3.29
CA VAL A 6 1.15 -5.54 2.91
C VAL A 6 1.64 -6.85 3.50
N LEU A 7 2.95 -7.11 3.47
CA LEU A 7 3.52 -8.30 4.09
C LEU A 7 3.26 -8.35 5.61
N ALA A 8 3.45 -7.22 6.30
CA ALA A 8 3.17 -7.11 7.73
C ALA A 8 1.68 -7.27 8.07
N GLU A 9 0.78 -6.84 7.18
CA GLU A 9 -0.67 -7.05 7.32
C GLU A 9 -1.10 -8.49 7.07
N LEU A 10 -0.43 -9.21 6.17
CA LEU A 10 -0.70 -10.61 5.89
C LEU A 10 -0.25 -11.52 7.05
N GLY A 11 0.90 -11.21 7.66
CA GLY A 11 1.54 -12.05 8.69
C GLY A 11 0.61 -12.62 9.76
N PRO A 12 -0.24 -11.82 10.43
CA PRO A 12 -1.17 -12.30 11.46
C PRO A 12 -2.20 -13.33 10.99
N SER A 13 -2.41 -13.48 9.68
CA SER A 13 -3.34 -14.46 9.10
C SER A 13 -2.77 -15.89 9.05
N PHE A 14 -1.47 -16.06 9.36
CA PHE A 14 -0.76 -17.33 9.26
C PHE A 14 -0.18 -17.73 10.61
N ALA A 15 -0.20 -19.03 10.93
CA ALA A 15 0.31 -19.50 12.22
C ALA A 15 1.84 -19.60 12.23
N ARG A 16 2.45 -19.83 11.05
CA ARG A 16 3.89 -20.00 10.88
C ARG A 16 4.40 -19.18 9.69
N PRO A 17 5.62 -18.61 9.75
CA PRO A 17 6.21 -17.89 8.62
C PRO A 17 6.24 -18.70 7.31
N ALA A 18 6.51 -20.01 7.40
CA ALA A 18 6.54 -20.88 6.22
C ALA A 18 5.21 -20.95 5.46
N GLU A 19 4.07 -20.84 6.15
CA GLU A 19 2.74 -20.85 5.50
C GLU A 19 2.50 -19.55 4.71
N LEU A 20 3.03 -18.43 5.19
CA LEU A 20 3.00 -17.17 4.46
C LEU A 20 3.91 -17.26 3.22
N ASP A 21 5.11 -17.82 3.35
CA ASP A 21 6.02 -18.00 2.21
C ASP A 21 5.41 -18.90 1.12
N GLU A 22 4.77 -20.01 1.52
CA GLU A 22 4.01 -20.90 0.62
C GLU A 22 2.88 -20.13 -0.09
N PHE A 23 2.08 -19.36 0.66
CA PHE A 23 1.00 -18.56 0.09
C PHE A 23 1.50 -17.51 -0.93
N LEU A 24 2.61 -16.83 -0.64
CA LEU A 24 3.20 -15.87 -1.56
C LEU A 24 3.71 -16.57 -2.83
N SER A 25 4.32 -17.75 -2.69
CA SER A 25 4.78 -18.56 -3.82
C SER A 25 3.60 -19.04 -4.69
N ASP A 26 2.53 -19.55 -4.08
CA ASP A 26 1.35 -20.05 -4.79
C ASP A 26 0.66 -18.96 -5.62
N LEU A 27 0.64 -17.72 -5.11
CA LEU A 27 0.10 -16.55 -5.81
C LEU A 27 1.11 -15.84 -6.71
N GLN A 28 2.35 -16.34 -6.79
CA GLN A 28 3.45 -15.73 -7.54
C GLN A 28 3.69 -14.26 -7.13
N LEU A 29 3.54 -13.97 -5.84
CA LEU A 29 3.74 -12.65 -5.26
C LEU A 29 5.19 -12.47 -4.82
N GLU A 30 5.90 -11.58 -5.50
CA GLU A 30 7.23 -11.16 -5.10
C GLU A 30 7.18 -10.08 -4.00
N PHE A 31 8.03 -10.21 -2.97
CA PHE A 31 8.26 -9.15 -2.00
C PHE A 31 9.25 -8.13 -2.55
N VAL A 32 8.83 -6.88 -2.65
CA VAL A 32 9.67 -5.75 -3.06
C VAL A 32 9.48 -4.62 -2.04
N PRO A 33 10.52 -4.22 -1.29
CA PRO A 33 10.37 -3.18 -0.28
C PRO A 33 10.29 -1.78 -0.90
N SER A 34 9.72 -0.84 -0.16
CA SER A 34 9.75 0.58 -0.51
C SER A 34 11.18 1.10 -0.67
N ASN A 35 11.38 1.96 -1.67
CA ASN A 35 12.63 2.67 -1.88
C ASN A 35 12.53 4.13 -1.39
N ARG A 36 13.62 4.90 -1.52
CA ARG A 36 13.66 6.30 -1.07
C ARG A 36 12.61 7.17 -1.77
N GLU A 37 12.36 6.94 -3.05
CA GLU A 37 11.40 7.72 -3.84
C GLU A 37 9.97 7.47 -3.36
N SER A 38 9.57 6.20 -3.22
CA SER A 38 8.23 5.84 -2.75
C SER A 38 8.00 6.33 -1.31
N ALA A 39 9.00 6.22 -0.42
CA ALA A 39 8.89 6.72 0.95
C ALA A 39 8.68 8.25 1.01
N LEU A 40 9.39 9.02 0.17
CA LEU A 40 9.21 10.48 0.10
C LEU A 40 7.84 10.87 -0.47
N LEU A 41 7.37 10.16 -1.49
CA LEU A 41 6.04 10.36 -2.06
C LEU A 41 4.94 10.08 -1.03
N ALA A 42 5.05 8.96 -0.29
CA ALA A 42 4.13 8.63 0.79
C ALA A 42 4.04 9.74 1.83
N GLY A 43 5.20 10.25 2.29
CA GLY A 43 5.26 11.36 3.24
C GLY A 43 4.62 12.65 2.72
N ALA A 44 4.81 12.98 1.44
CA ALA A 44 4.19 14.14 0.81
C ALA A 44 2.65 14.01 0.76
N MET A 45 2.13 12.83 0.44
CA MET A 45 0.68 12.58 0.42
C MET A 45 0.09 12.53 1.82
N PHE A 46 0.79 11.92 2.77
CA PHE A 46 0.37 11.90 4.17
C PHE A 46 0.30 13.31 4.76
N ARG A 47 1.28 14.16 4.49
CA ARG A 47 1.23 15.59 4.88
C ARG A 47 0.01 16.30 4.30
N THR A 48 -0.31 16.07 3.02
CA THR A 48 -1.50 16.64 2.37
C THR A 48 -2.78 16.15 3.04
N TYR A 49 -2.86 14.86 3.38
CA TYR A 49 -3.98 14.29 4.11
C TYR A 49 -4.15 14.93 5.49
N LEU A 50 -3.06 15.03 6.27
CA LEU A 50 -3.10 15.64 7.61
C LEU A 50 -3.60 17.09 7.60
N ALA A 51 -3.26 17.86 6.56
CA ALA A 51 -3.73 19.24 6.41
C ALA A 51 -5.23 19.32 6.08
N ARG A 52 -5.79 18.32 5.39
CA ARG A 52 -7.19 18.30 4.94
C ARG A 52 -8.13 17.56 5.89
N ARG A 53 -7.60 16.66 6.72
CA ARG A 53 -8.45 15.75 7.51
C ARG A 53 -9.24 16.51 8.60
N PRO A 54 -10.57 16.32 8.70
CA PRO A 54 -11.33 16.82 9.83
C PRO A 54 -10.98 16.03 11.10
N ARG A 55 -10.89 16.71 12.26
CA ARG A 55 -10.52 16.13 13.57
C ARG A 55 -11.36 14.93 14.04
N ARG A 56 -12.50 14.65 13.41
CA ARG A 56 -13.50 13.63 13.84
C ARG A 56 -13.66 12.44 12.89
N ALA A 57 -12.98 12.40 11.74
CA ALA A 57 -13.06 11.26 10.83
C ALA A 57 -12.04 10.17 11.20
N GLY A 58 -12.39 8.90 10.95
CA GLY A 58 -11.45 7.78 11.07
C GLY A 58 -10.15 8.09 10.34
N ALA A 59 -9.02 7.93 11.03
CA ALA A 59 -7.74 8.38 10.53
C ALA A 59 -7.10 7.32 9.62
N ARG A 60 -6.76 7.70 8.39
CA ARG A 60 -5.82 6.93 7.56
C ARG A 60 -4.46 6.95 8.23
N VAL A 61 -3.79 5.81 8.20
CA VAL A 61 -2.46 5.64 8.78
C VAL A 61 -1.41 5.83 7.70
N VAL A 62 -0.16 6.08 8.08
CA VAL A 62 0.94 6.26 7.13
C VAL A 62 1.13 5.03 6.22
N ALA A 63 0.78 3.83 6.71
CA ALA A 63 0.85 2.59 5.94
C ALA A 63 0.00 2.64 4.65
N ASP A 64 -1.20 3.22 4.69
CA ASP A 64 -2.05 3.39 3.49
C ASP A 64 -1.33 4.19 2.39
N PHE A 65 -0.57 5.22 2.79
CA PHE A 65 0.18 6.07 1.88
C PHE A 65 1.46 5.40 1.38
N LEU A 66 2.11 4.57 2.22
CA LEU A 66 3.26 3.76 1.80
C LEU A 66 2.86 2.74 0.73
N ILE A 67 1.70 2.08 0.88
CA ILE A 67 1.16 1.16 -0.11
C ILE A 67 0.89 1.88 -1.44
N GLY A 68 0.19 3.02 -1.39
CA GLY A 68 -0.12 3.79 -2.59
C GLY A 68 1.12 4.32 -3.31
N ALA A 69 2.10 4.82 -2.56
CA ALA A 69 3.33 5.35 -3.13
C ALA A 69 4.22 4.24 -3.70
N HIS A 70 4.34 3.11 -2.98
CA HIS A 70 5.03 1.93 -3.48
C HIS A 70 4.44 1.47 -4.81
N ALA A 71 3.11 1.37 -4.89
CA ALA A 71 2.44 0.97 -6.12
C ALA A 71 2.66 1.98 -7.26
N GLN A 72 2.64 3.28 -6.97
CA GLN A 72 2.88 4.31 -8.00
C GLN A 72 4.31 4.33 -8.53
N CYS A 73 5.31 4.07 -7.68
CA CYS A 73 6.71 4.12 -8.08
C CYS A 73 7.21 2.81 -8.69
N LEU A 74 6.72 1.66 -8.20
CA LEU A 74 7.35 0.36 -8.46
C LEU A 74 6.43 -0.66 -9.14
N ALA A 75 5.12 -0.42 -9.22
CA ALA A 75 4.17 -1.36 -9.82
C ALA A 75 3.46 -0.75 -11.04
N ASP A 76 3.02 -1.62 -11.95
CA ASP A 76 2.22 -1.19 -13.11
C ASP A 76 0.79 -0.79 -12.72
N ARG A 77 0.20 -1.55 -11.79
CA ARG A 77 -1.18 -1.39 -11.32
C ARG A 77 -1.33 -1.79 -9.85
N LEU A 78 -2.27 -1.15 -9.15
CA LEU A 78 -2.65 -1.51 -7.79
C LEU A 78 -4.01 -2.23 -7.78
N LEU A 79 -4.04 -3.45 -7.26
CA LEU A 79 -5.29 -4.17 -6.98
C LEU A 79 -5.89 -3.66 -5.66
N ALA A 80 -6.96 -2.85 -5.73
CA ALA A 80 -7.58 -2.27 -4.54
C ALA A 80 -9.08 -1.97 -4.72
N ARG A 81 -9.84 -2.06 -3.63
CA ARG A 81 -11.29 -1.75 -3.62
C ARG A 81 -11.60 -0.26 -3.49
N ASP A 82 -10.80 0.49 -2.73
CA ASP A 82 -11.06 1.92 -2.47
C ASP A 82 -10.51 2.83 -3.59
N ARG A 83 -11.35 3.09 -4.59
CA ARG A 83 -10.96 3.92 -5.73
C ARG A 83 -10.82 5.41 -5.39
N GLY A 84 -11.58 5.92 -4.42
CA GLY A 84 -11.65 7.35 -4.14
C GLY A 84 -10.35 7.85 -3.55
N TYR A 85 -9.89 7.19 -2.49
CA TYR A 85 -8.64 7.53 -1.82
C TYR A 85 -7.43 7.52 -2.77
N TYR A 86 -7.22 6.41 -3.50
CA TYR A 86 -6.04 6.31 -4.36
C TYR A 86 -6.07 7.31 -5.52
N ARG A 87 -7.25 7.64 -6.08
CA ARG A 87 -7.36 8.66 -7.13
C ARG A 87 -7.09 10.07 -6.62
N ASP A 88 -7.46 10.37 -5.37
CA ASP A 88 -7.29 11.69 -4.78
C ASP A 88 -5.82 12.00 -4.45
N TYR A 89 -5.07 11.00 -3.99
CA TYR A 89 -3.68 11.17 -3.52
C TYR A 89 -2.62 10.67 -4.52
N PHE A 90 -2.90 9.64 -5.31
CA PHE A 90 -1.93 9.01 -6.22
C PHE A 90 -2.37 9.17 -7.67
N LYS A 91 -2.35 10.41 -8.17
CA LYS A 91 -2.73 10.72 -9.55
C LYS A 91 -1.85 9.96 -10.53
N GLY A 92 -2.47 9.25 -11.46
CA GLY A 92 -1.77 8.41 -12.45
C GLY A 92 -1.60 6.96 -12.03
N LEU A 93 -1.93 6.59 -10.78
CA LEU A 93 -1.91 5.19 -10.36
C LEU A 93 -3.06 4.42 -11.02
N SER A 94 -2.69 3.40 -11.79
CA SER A 94 -3.65 2.52 -12.45
C SER A 94 -4.25 1.54 -11.46
N LEU A 95 -5.55 1.64 -11.21
CA LEU A 95 -6.26 0.70 -10.33
C LEU A 95 -6.78 -0.51 -11.12
N LEU A 96 -6.62 -1.70 -10.54
CA LEU A 96 -7.36 -2.90 -10.89
C LEU A 96 -8.33 -3.18 -9.75
N VAL A 97 -9.60 -3.44 -10.07
CA VAL A 97 -10.63 -3.68 -9.05
C VAL A 97 -11.16 -5.09 -9.24
N PRO A 98 -11.04 -5.95 -8.22
CA PRO A 98 -11.55 -7.32 -8.27
C PRO A 98 -13.08 -7.37 -8.16
#